data_AF-A0A517YA84-F1
#
_entry.id   AF-A0A517YA84-F1
#
_cell.length_a   1.000
_cell.length_b   1.000
_cell.length_c   1.000
_cell.angle_alpha   90.00
_cell.angle_beta   90.00
_cell.angle_gamma   90.00
#
_symmetry.space_group_name_H-M   'P 1'
#
loop_
_entity.id
_entity.type
_entity.pdbx_description
1 polymer ?
#
loop_
_entity_poly.entity_id
_entity_poly.type
_entity_poly.pdbx_seq_one_letter_code
_entity_poly.pdbx_strand_id
1 'polypeptide(L)' 'MVETAEFVVALYVDRTTQQWVVRDRAGNFWSLPSENIAWENRRPFEPLPENSLEPIPGHYRYLLRLPF' A
#
# COMPACT_ATOMS: atom_id res chain seq x y z
N MET A 1 -1.53 19.30 -10.03
CA MET A 1 -0.24 18.59 -10.12
C MET A 1 -0.51 17.18 -9.62
N VAL A 2 -0.57 16.20 -10.51
CA VAL A 2 -0.81 14.80 -10.14
C VAL A 2 0.56 14.24 -9.81
N GLU A 3 0.92 14.18 -8.54
CA GLU A 3 2.16 13.50 -8.13
C GLU A 3 2.00 12.03 -8.47
N THR A 4 2.86 11.58 -9.38
CA THR A 4 2.95 10.24 -9.92
C THR A 4 3.34 9.27 -8.82
N ALA A 5 2.34 8.77 -8.09
CA ALA A 5 2.43 7.52 -7.34
C ALA A 5 2.53 6.32 -8.31
N GLU A 6 3.33 6.43 -9.38
CA GLU A 6 3.18 5.58 -10.56
C GLU A 6 3.72 4.16 -10.37
N PHE A 7 4.50 3.90 -9.32
CA PHE A 7 5.19 2.63 -9.18
C PHE A 7 5.20 2.14 -7.74
N VAL A 8 4.53 1.00 -7.50
CA VAL A 8 4.53 0.32 -6.20
C VAL A 8 5.81 -0.49 -6.00
N VAL A 9 6.61 -0.09 -5.02
CA VAL A 9 7.91 -0.73 -4.74
C VAL A 9 7.79 -1.84 -3.71
N ALA A 10 6.92 -1.67 -2.70
CA ALA A 10 6.71 -2.64 -1.65
C ALA A 10 5.24 -2.72 -1.23
N LEU A 11 4.82 -3.93 -0.86
CA LEU A 11 3.50 -4.24 -0.31
C LEU A 11 3.71 -4.82 1.09
N TYR A 12 2.89 -4.38 2.02
CA TYR A 12 2.87 -4.81 3.40
C TYR A 12 1.44 -5.14 3.83
N VAL A 13 1.30 -5.96 4.85
CA VAL A 13 0.08 -6.05 5.65
C VAL A 13 0.36 -5.46 7.02
N ASP A 14 -0.49 -4.55 7.47
CA ASP A 14 -0.53 -4.13 8.88
C ASP A 14 -1.33 -5.17 9.67
N ARG A 15 -0.65 -5.96 10.51
CA ARG A 15 -1.31 -7.01 11.32
C ARG A 15 -2.20 -6.45 12.42
N THR A 16 -1.97 -5.20 12.84
CA THR A 16 -2.77 -4.56 13.90
C THR A 16 -4.18 -4.25 13.38
N THR A 17 -4.28 -3.76 12.14
CA THR A 17 -5.54 -3.33 11.52
C THR A 17 -6.07 -4.29 10.45
N GLN A 18 -5.28 -5.30 10.08
CA GLN A 18 -5.51 -6.20 8.96
C GLN A 18 -5.67 -5.48 7.61
N GLN A 19 -4.97 -4.36 7.42
CA GLN A 19 -5.04 -3.57 6.20
C GLN A 19 -3.81 -3.74 5.32
N TRP A 20 -4.01 -3.60 4.01
CA TRP A 20 -2.92 -3.54 3.05
C TRP A 20 -2.27 -2.16 3.07
N VAL A 21 -0.94 -2.13 3.10
CA VAL A 21 -0.15 -0.90 3.04
C VAL A 21 0.86 -1.01 1.91
N VAL A 22 0.96 0.05 1.11
CA VAL A 22 1.89 0.14 -0.01
C VAL A 22 2.91 1.23 0.27
N ARG A 23 4.15 0.98 -0.12
CA ARG A 23 5.17 2.02 -0.24
C ARG A 23 5.48 2.28 -1.71
N ASP A 24 5.32 3.54 -2.12
CA ASP A 24 5.65 3.98 -3.48
C ASP A 24 7.16 4.25 -3.66
N ARG A 25 7.57 4.62 -4.88
CA ARG A 25 8.98 4.96 -5.20
C ARG A 25 9.50 6.19 -4.48
N ALA A 26 8.65 7.15 -4.15
CA ALA A 26 9.03 8.32 -3.38
C ALA A 26 9.21 7.98 -1.88
N GLY A 27 8.78 6.79 -1.47
CA GLY A 27 8.86 6.32 -0.11
C GLY A 27 7.63 6.68 0.73
N ASN A 28 6.58 7.23 0.12
CA ASN A 28 5.32 7.49 0.81
C ASN A 28 4.58 6.17 1.05
N PHE A 29 3.86 6.14 2.17
CA PHE A 29 3.03 5.01 2.53
C PHE A 29 1.55 5.32 2.28
N TRP A 30 0.85 4.30 1.79
CA TRP A 30 -0.54 4.38 1.40
C TRP A 30 -1.30 3.18 1.97
N SER A 31 -2.40 3.40 2.69
CA SER A 31 -3.31 2.34 3.07
C SER A 31 -4.33 2.11 1.96
N LEU A 32 -4.64 0.83 1.71
CA LEU A 32 -5.59 0.42 0.70
C LEU A 32 -6.90 -0.02 1.36
N PRO A 33 -8.05 0.60 1.03
CA PRO A 33 -9.34 0.11 1.48
C PRO A 33 -9.64 -1.26 0.85
N SER A 34 -10.46 -2.08 1.51
CA SER A 34 -10.86 -3.41 1.03
C SER A 34 -11.82 -3.40 -0.18
N GLU A 35 -11.88 -2.28 -0.91
CA GLU A 35 -12.79 -2.05 -2.03
C GLU A 35 -12.20 -2.53 -3.36
N ASN A 36 -13.04 -2.69 -4.39
CA ASN A 36 -12.63 -3.20 -5.70
C ASN A 36 -11.69 -2.25 -6.48
N ILE A 37 -11.50 -1.01 -5.99
CA ILE A 37 -10.73 0.08 -6.62
C ILE A 37 -9.76 0.67 -5.57
N ALA A 38 -9.08 -0.24 -4.85
CA ALA A 38 -8.33 0.09 -3.64
C ALA A 38 -7.17 1.06 -3.87
N TRP A 39 -6.54 1.01 -5.06
CA TRP A 39 -5.40 1.87 -5.36
C TRP A 39 -5.81 3.33 -5.60
N GLU A 40 -6.91 3.55 -6.31
CA GLU A 40 -7.43 4.87 -6.63
C GLU A 40 -8.04 5.53 -5.39
N ASN A 41 -8.60 4.72 -4.48
CA ASN A 41 -9.15 5.16 -3.19
C ASN A 41 -8.13 5.10 -2.04
N ARG A 42 -6.83 4.94 -2.36
CA ARG A 42 -5.78 4.87 -1.35
C ARG A 42 -5.76 6.12 -0.47
N ARG A 43 -5.39 5.95 0.79
CA ARG A 43 -5.28 7.05 1.76
C ARG A 43 -3.84 7.17 2.24
N PRO A 44 -3.36 8.39 2.54
CA PRO A 44 -2.07 8.56 3.21
C PRO A 44 -2.03 7.71 4.48
N PHE A 45 -0.92 7.03 4.68
CA PHE A 45 -0.67 6.22 5.86
C PHE A 45 0.66 6.65 6.45
N GLU A 46 0.69 6.89 7.76
CA GLU A 46 1.92 7.17 8.49
C GLU A 46 2.21 5.94 9.38
N PRO A 47 3.27 5.16 9.09
CA PRO A 47 3.64 4.05 9.93
C PRO A 47 4.08 4.54 11.32
N LEU A 48 3.42 4.06 12.36
CA LEU A 48 3.75 4.29 13.75
C LEU A 48 4.43 3.06 14.36
N PRO A 49 5.16 3.20 15.48
CA PRO A 49 5.83 2.07 16.14
C PRO A 49 4.90 0.91 16.53
N GLU A 50 3.62 1.19 16.80
CA GLU A 50 2.59 0.19 17.10
C GLU A 50 2.07 -0.59 15.87
N ASN A 51 2.35 -0.12 14.65
CA ASN A 51 1.98 -0.85 13.45
C ASN A 51 2.92 -2.04 13.25
N SER A 52 2.32 -3.18 12.94
CA SER A 52 3.07 -4.40 12.64
C SER A 52 3.03 -4.63 11.12
N LEU A 53 3.94 -3.94 10.41
CA LEU A 53 4.05 -4.04 8.95
C LEU A 53 4.88 -5.25 8.55
N GLU A 54 4.21 -6.29 8.05
CA GLU A 54 4.86 -7.46 7.48
C GLU A 54 4.98 -7.34 5.96
N PRO A 55 6.18 -7.53 5.37
CA PRO A 55 6.37 -7.45 3.92
C PRO A 55 5.69 -8.63 3.22
N ILE A 56 5.04 -8.34 2.10
CA ILE A 56 4.28 -9.33 1.33
C ILE A 56 4.93 -9.53 -0.04
N PRO A 57 5.11 -10.78 -0.49
CA PRO A 57 5.70 -11.08 -1.79
C PRO A 57 4.99 -10.38 -2.95
N GLY A 58 5.77 -9.99 -3.96
CA GLY A 58 5.30 -9.18 -5.08
C GLY A 58 4.15 -9.78 -5.91
N HIS A 59 3.93 -11.09 -5.88
CA HIS A 59 2.83 -11.71 -6.63
C HIS A 59 1.44 -11.26 -6.16
N TYR A 60 1.29 -10.81 -4.90
CA TYR A 60 0.04 -10.24 -4.41
C TYR A 60 -0.29 -8.87 -5.01
N ARG A 61 0.71 -8.14 -5.56
CA ARG A 61 0.48 -6.84 -6.21
C ARG A 61 -0.43 -6.96 -7.43
N TYR A 62 -0.32 -8.07 -8.17
CA TYR A 62 -1.20 -8.38 -9.30
C TYR A 62 -2.65 -8.62 -8.85
N LEU A 63 -2.85 -9.32 -7.73
CA LEU A 63 -4.19 -9.57 -7.18
C LEU A 63 -4.87 -8.27 -6.72
N LEU A 64 -4.08 -7.34 -6.18
CA LEU A 64 -4.54 -6.02 -5.75
C LEU A 64 -4.58 -4.96 -6.87
N ARG A 65 -4.27 -5.35 -8.12
CA ARG A 65 -4.26 -4.47 -9.29
C ARG A 65 -3.44 -3.18 -9.09
N LEU A 66 -2.34 -3.28 -8.36
CA LEU A 66 -1.47 -2.14 -8.08
C LEU A 66 -0.67 -1.74 -9.33
N PRO A 67 -0.41 -0.44 -9.54
CA PRO A 67 0.45 -0.02 -10.64
C PRO A 67 1.89 -0.47 -10.37
N PHE A 68 2.52 -1.00 -11.42
CA PHE A 68 3.82 -1.67 -11.37
C PHE A 68 4.94 -0.75 -11.84
#